data_AF-A0A959XTW5-F1
#
_entry.id   AF-A0A959XTW5-F1
#
_cell.length_a   1.000
_cell.length_b   1.000
_cell.length_c   1.000
_cell.angle_alpha   90.00
_cell.angle_beta   90.00
_cell.angle_gamma   90.00
#
_symmetry.space_group_name_H-M   'P 1'
#
loop_
_entity.id
_entity.type
_entity.pdbx_description
1 polymer ?
#
loop_
_entity_poly.entity_id
_entity_poly.type
_entity_poly.pdbx_seq_one_letter_code
_entity_poly.pdbx_strand_id
1 'polypeptide(L)'
;MKTSLHSSMLLALVTCLLFSVTVVGRNPKQVTDSIKQLIATQRTLVQQADGAGDIRLGIAMRLRLSTLLKPKEAQEVLQEGAMMAGAAQLLDEEITIRSHLAQAYAAGNDHGKAYSEALKVTSLMSERMLDREERMGARNDSVMARLKEDHNTTVRADMIRQMEVQEALDRQRLITKRWMLIASGVFVVASVVLLLMLVRVGKRADRARQELAALRAEVTALKDGGVVQGAGGTPTIDTIGPHDSDELRASAHGVDSTVWAFFRKRAPERLTTLQAARAAGDIDKVVRVVHTLKPMLVAFDTEHFGVLCPRITDVGAHLDQSRWNADLDTLEKAIGELLGSAS
;
A
#
# COMPACT_ATOMS: atom_id res chain seq x y z
N MET A 1 -20.62 16.66 -23.16
CA MET A 1 -19.99 17.59 -22.18
C MET A 1 -19.11 18.67 -22.85
N LYS A 2 -19.57 19.33 -23.93
CA LYS A 2 -18.79 20.37 -24.65
C LYS A 2 -19.41 21.78 -24.65
N THR A 3 -20.63 21.94 -24.10
CA THR A 3 -21.37 23.22 -24.13
C THR A 3 -21.22 24.06 -22.86
N SER A 4 -20.61 23.53 -21.79
CA SER A 4 -20.49 24.23 -20.51
C SER A 4 -19.34 25.25 -20.46
N LEU A 5 -18.28 25.10 -21.26
CA LEU A 5 -17.12 26.01 -21.20
C LEU A 5 -17.37 27.37 -21.88
N HIS A 6 -18.29 27.46 -22.84
CA HIS A 6 -18.49 28.71 -23.60
C HIS A 6 -19.39 29.70 -22.85
N SER A 7 -20.29 29.23 -21.98
CA SER A 7 -21.14 30.12 -21.18
C SER A 7 -20.36 30.80 -20.04
N SER A 8 -19.38 30.13 -19.45
CA SER A 8 -18.54 30.70 -18.38
C SER A 8 -17.55 31.75 -18.89
N MET A 9 -17.03 31.61 -20.12
CA MET A 9 -16.18 32.65 -20.72
C MET A 9 -16.95 33.91 -21.13
N LEU A 10 -18.18 33.77 -21.64
CA LEU A 10 -19.02 34.92 -22.00
C LEU A 10 -19.46 35.72 -20.76
N LEU A 11 -19.77 35.04 -19.65
CA LEU A 11 -20.12 35.73 -18.40
C LEU A 11 -18.93 36.50 -17.83
N ALA A 12 -17.72 35.91 -17.86
CA ALA A 12 -16.49 36.57 -17.39
C ALA A 12 -16.15 37.83 -18.20
N LEU A 13 -16.33 37.77 -19.53
CA LEU A 13 -16.05 38.89 -20.42
C LEU A 13 -17.07 40.04 -20.24
N VAL A 14 -18.34 39.71 -20.01
CA VAL A 14 -19.39 40.70 -19.72
C VAL A 14 -19.19 41.34 -18.35
N THR A 15 -18.75 40.59 -17.33
CA THR A 15 -18.38 41.19 -16.02
C THR A 15 -17.15 42.09 -16.10
N CYS A 16 -16.16 41.77 -16.94
CA CYS A 16 -14.99 42.65 -17.15
C CYS A 16 -15.36 43.94 -17.90
N LEU A 17 -16.27 43.86 -18.87
CA LEU A 17 -16.74 45.04 -19.62
C LEU A 17 -17.63 45.95 -18.77
N LEU A 18 -18.45 45.39 -17.87
CA LEU A 18 -19.30 46.17 -16.96
C LEU A 18 -18.51 46.85 -15.83
N PHE A 19 -17.35 46.33 -15.42
CA PHE A 19 -16.49 47.01 -14.44
C PHE A 19 -15.67 48.18 -15.03
N SER A 20 -15.56 48.27 -16.35
CA SER A 20 -14.73 49.29 -17.02
C SER A 20 -15.45 50.64 -17.20
N VAL A 21 -16.73 50.76 -16.86
CA VAL A 21 -17.58 51.92 -17.24
C VAL A 21 -17.94 52.86 -16.07
N THR A 22 -17.40 52.67 -14.86
CA THR A 22 -17.60 53.63 -13.74
C THR A 22 -16.36 54.46 -13.42
N VAL A 23 -15.65 54.95 -14.45
CA VAL A 23 -14.79 56.14 -14.31
C VAL A 23 -15.70 57.38 -14.41
N VAL A 24 -16.55 57.56 -13.39
CA VAL A 24 -17.30 58.78 -13.17
C VAL A 24 -16.29 59.89 -12.84
N GLY A 25 -16.36 61.01 -13.56
CA GLY A 25 -15.40 62.11 -13.52
C GLY A 25 -15.07 62.63 -12.13
N ARG A 26 -14.10 62.01 -11.47
CA ARG A 26 -13.44 62.59 -10.30
C ARG A 26 -12.64 63.79 -10.77
N ASN A 27 -12.95 64.95 -10.18
CA ASN A 27 -12.21 66.19 -10.41
C ASN A 27 -10.71 65.91 -10.19
N PRO A 28 -9.82 66.23 -11.15
CA PRO A 28 -8.39 65.91 -11.05
C PRO A 28 -7.75 66.45 -9.77
N LYS A 29 -8.26 67.59 -9.25
CA LYS A 29 -7.83 68.15 -7.96
C LYS A 29 -8.09 67.21 -6.79
N GLN A 30 -9.27 66.58 -6.75
CA GLN A 30 -9.64 65.64 -5.69
C GLN A 30 -8.78 64.37 -5.73
N VAL A 31 -8.43 63.90 -6.94
CA VAL A 31 -7.50 62.76 -7.10
C VAL A 31 -6.12 63.13 -6.57
N THR A 32 -5.58 64.29 -6.93
CA THR A 32 -4.26 64.72 -6.44
C THR A 32 -4.22 64.91 -4.92
N ASP A 33 -5.28 65.44 -4.33
CA ASP A 33 -5.35 65.63 -2.88
C ASP A 33 -5.47 64.29 -2.14
N SER A 34 -6.22 63.33 -2.70
CA SER A 34 -6.30 61.97 -2.16
C SER A 34 -4.96 61.23 -2.19
N ILE A 35 -4.17 61.41 -3.27
CA ILE A 35 -2.84 60.80 -3.39
C ILE A 35 -1.88 61.43 -2.38
N LYS A 36 -1.90 62.76 -2.19
CA LYS A 36 -1.08 63.44 -1.19
C LYS A 36 -1.42 62.97 0.23
N GLN A 37 -2.70 62.83 0.55
CA GLN A 37 -3.13 62.27 1.84
C GLN A 37 -2.65 60.84 2.01
N LEU A 38 -2.77 60.00 0.98
CA LEU A 38 -2.28 58.62 1.03
C LEU A 38 -0.76 58.55 1.25
N ILE A 39 0.03 59.38 0.56
CA ILE A 39 1.47 59.47 0.75
C ILE A 39 1.81 59.90 2.18
N ALA A 40 1.12 60.91 2.72
CA ALA A 40 1.32 61.37 4.09
C ALA A 40 1.02 60.25 5.10
N THR A 41 -0.11 59.55 4.94
CA THR A 41 -0.45 58.39 5.77
C THR A 41 0.61 57.30 5.69
N GLN A 42 1.08 56.94 4.49
CA GLN A 42 2.13 55.93 4.34
C GLN A 42 3.46 56.36 4.99
N ARG A 43 3.85 57.63 4.91
CA ARG A 43 5.04 58.14 5.62
C ARG A 43 4.90 58.03 7.14
N THR A 44 3.73 58.33 7.69
CA THR A 44 3.50 58.15 9.13
C THR A 44 3.55 56.68 9.55
N LEU A 45 3.06 55.76 8.72
CA LEU A 45 3.15 54.32 8.98
C LEU A 45 4.59 53.81 8.94
N VAL A 46 5.41 54.33 8.01
CA VAL A 46 6.85 54.03 7.98
C VAL A 46 7.52 54.49 9.28
N GLN A 47 7.31 55.75 9.69
CA GLN A 47 7.86 56.28 10.95
C GLN A 47 7.39 55.51 12.18
N GLN A 48 6.12 55.08 12.20
CA GLN A 48 5.57 54.28 13.29
C GLN A 48 6.21 52.89 13.35
N ALA A 49 6.40 52.24 12.19
CA ALA A 49 7.06 50.94 12.11
C ALA A 49 8.54 51.03 12.54
N ASP A 50 9.24 52.08 12.08
CA ASP A 50 10.63 52.35 12.47
C ASP A 50 10.74 52.64 13.97
N GLY A 51 9.82 53.43 14.53
CA GLY A 51 9.75 53.73 15.96
C GLY A 51 9.39 52.51 16.81
N ALA A 52 8.64 51.55 16.27
CA ALA A 52 8.35 50.28 16.91
C ALA A 52 9.52 49.28 16.81
N GLY A 53 10.54 49.56 16.00
CA GLY A 53 11.65 48.64 15.74
C GLY A 53 11.28 47.44 14.87
N ASP A 54 10.10 47.45 14.23
CA ASP A 54 9.70 46.38 13.31
C ASP A 54 10.26 46.65 11.91
N ILE A 55 11.49 46.17 11.71
CA ILE A 55 12.25 46.38 10.47
C ILE A 55 11.52 45.79 9.25
N ARG A 56 10.88 44.61 9.41
CA ARG A 56 10.17 43.95 8.31
C ARG A 56 8.96 44.77 7.87
N LEU A 57 8.16 45.23 8.84
CA LEU A 57 7.03 46.10 8.55
C LEU A 57 7.49 47.42 7.93
N GLY A 58 8.58 48.01 8.43
CA GLY A 58 9.19 49.22 7.87
C GLY A 58 9.59 49.06 6.40
N ILE A 59 10.24 47.94 6.04
CA ILE A 59 10.61 47.63 4.65
C ILE A 59 9.37 47.46 3.76
N ALA A 60 8.37 46.70 4.23
CA ALA A 60 7.13 46.50 3.49
C ALA A 60 6.36 47.81 3.24
N MET A 61 6.33 48.70 4.22
CA MET A 61 5.71 50.02 4.08
C MET A 61 6.50 50.93 3.12
N ARG A 62 7.84 50.87 3.13
CA ARG A 62 8.70 51.59 2.17
C ARG A 62 8.48 51.11 0.72
N LEU A 63 8.37 49.80 0.51
CA LEU A 63 8.01 49.22 -0.79
C LEU A 63 6.64 49.69 -1.29
N ARG A 64 5.65 49.79 -0.40
CA ARG A 64 4.33 50.32 -0.75
C ARG A 64 4.40 51.81 -1.06
N LEU A 65 5.12 52.58 -0.25
CA LEU A 65 5.32 54.02 -0.42
C LEU A 65 6.02 54.34 -1.74
N SER A 66 7.02 53.55 -2.16
CA SER A 66 7.77 53.80 -3.39
C SER A 66 6.90 53.77 -4.65
N THR A 67 5.80 53.01 -4.66
CA THR A 67 4.85 52.97 -5.80
C THR A 67 4.04 54.26 -5.96
N LEU A 68 3.95 55.08 -4.91
CA LEU A 68 3.18 56.32 -4.88
C LEU A 68 4.06 57.56 -5.09
N LEU A 69 5.39 57.42 -4.97
CA LEU A 69 6.35 58.51 -5.02
C LEU A 69 6.86 58.77 -6.44
N LYS A 70 7.46 59.95 -6.64
CA LYS A 70 8.21 60.26 -7.86
C LYS A 70 9.44 59.35 -7.97
N PRO A 71 9.93 59.04 -9.19
CA PRO A 71 11.03 58.08 -9.38
C PRO A 71 12.27 58.33 -8.52
N LYS A 72 12.69 59.59 -8.32
CA LYS A 72 13.85 59.92 -7.47
C LYS A 72 13.59 59.67 -5.99
N GLU A 73 12.46 60.12 -5.46
CA GLU A 73 12.07 59.90 -4.06
C GLU A 73 11.84 58.41 -3.78
N ALA A 74 11.28 57.67 -4.76
CA ALA A 74 11.12 56.23 -4.67
C ALA A 74 12.47 55.49 -4.57
N GLN A 75 13.47 55.91 -5.36
CA GLN A 75 14.83 55.33 -5.29
C GLN A 75 15.47 55.55 -3.92
N GLU A 76 15.34 56.75 -3.33
CA GLU A 76 15.88 57.06 -2.00
C GLU A 76 15.25 56.19 -0.91
N VAL A 77 13.91 56.09 -0.90
CA VAL A 77 13.16 55.27 0.07
C VAL A 77 13.50 53.78 -0.06
N LEU A 78 13.66 53.28 -1.29
CA LEU A 78 14.06 51.90 -1.55
C LEU A 78 15.52 51.64 -1.15
N GLN A 79 16.42 52.59 -1.37
CA GLN A 79 17.81 52.48 -0.95
C GLN A 79 17.95 52.43 0.57
N GLU A 80 17.21 53.27 1.30
CA GLU A 80 17.15 53.23 2.77
C GLU A 80 16.64 51.85 3.24
N GLY A 81 15.53 51.37 2.67
CA GLY A 81 15.00 50.06 3.04
C GLY A 81 15.96 48.91 2.71
N ALA A 82 16.72 48.98 1.61
CA ALA A 82 17.76 48.01 1.29
C ALA A 82 18.91 48.02 2.32
N MET A 83 19.33 49.19 2.80
CA MET A 83 20.33 49.29 3.86
C MET A 83 19.80 48.72 5.18
N MET A 84 18.54 48.97 5.52
CA MET A 84 17.91 48.41 6.73
C MET A 84 17.78 46.89 6.65
N ALA A 85 17.38 46.35 5.49
CA ALA A 85 17.28 44.91 5.26
C ALA A 85 18.64 44.22 5.43
N GLY A 86 19.70 44.79 4.82
CA GLY A 86 21.06 44.27 4.95
C GLY A 86 21.61 44.37 6.38
N ALA A 87 21.37 45.49 7.08
CA ALA A 87 21.79 45.66 8.47
C ALA A 87 21.09 44.66 9.42
N ALA A 88 19.84 44.31 9.12
CA ALA A 88 19.07 43.33 9.88
C ALA A 88 19.31 41.88 9.46
N GLN A 89 20.17 41.63 8.46
CA GLN A 89 20.42 40.31 7.87
C GLN A 89 19.14 39.60 7.40
N LEU A 90 18.19 40.40 6.90
CA LEU A 90 16.91 39.94 6.38
C LEU A 90 17.03 39.68 4.88
N LEU A 91 17.63 38.53 4.54
CA LEU A 91 18.02 38.20 3.17
C LEU A 91 16.85 38.24 2.15
N ASP A 92 15.69 37.72 2.54
CA ASP A 92 14.51 37.66 1.66
C ASP A 92 13.93 39.05 1.37
N GLU A 93 13.84 39.88 2.41
CA GLU A 93 13.42 41.28 2.30
C GLU A 93 14.45 42.11 1.51
N GLU A 94 15.75 41.86 1.70
CA GLU A 94 16.83 42.53 0.98
C GLU A 94 16.79 42.22 -0.53
N ILE A 95 16.62 40.96 -0.91
CA ILE A 95 16.46 40.53 -2.30
C ILE A 95 15.28 41.25 -2.94
N THR A 96 14.15 41.29 -2.23
CA THR A 96 12.91 41.88 -2.74
C THR A 96 13.08 43.39 -2.95
N ILE A 97 13.57 44.12 -1.96
CA ILE A 97 13.72 45.57 -2.07
C ILE A 97 14.81 45.99 -3.07
N ARG A 98 15.93 45.26 -3.17
CA ARG A 98 16.95 45.51 -4.19
C ARG A 98 16.45 45.21 -5.60
N SER A 99 15.57 44.21 -5.78
CA SER A 99 14.92 43.96 -7.07
C SER A 99 14.04 45.13 -7.50
N HIS A 100 13.24 45.68 -6.58
CA HIS A 100 12.46 46.89 -6.82
C HIS A 100 13.32 48.13 -7.06
N LEU A 101 14.45 48.26 -6.35
CA LEU A 101 15.43 49.33 -6.57
C LEU A 101 16.05 49.26 -7.97
N ALA A 102 16.44 48.06 -8.42
CA ALA A 102 16.96 47.84 -9.78
C ALA A 102 15.93 48.24 -10.85
N GLN A 103 14.65 47.87 -10.67
CA GLN A 103 13.55 48.28 -11.55
C GLN A 103 13.34 49.80 -11.52
N ALA A 104 13.40 50.43 -10.35
CA ALA A 104 13.25 51.87 -10.19
C ALA A 104 14.41 52.65 -10.87
N TYR A 105 15.64 52.13 -10.83
CA TYR A 105 16.77 52.71 -11.59
C TYR A 105 16.58 52.54 -13.10
N ALA A 106 16.12 51.37 -13.55
CA ALA A 106 15.85 51.13 -14.97
C ALA A 106 14.75 52.06 -15.51
N ALA A 107 13.66 52.24 -14.76
CA ALA A 107 12.59 53.17 -15.10
C ALA A 107 13.05 54.64 -15.10
N GLY A 108 14.10 54.97 -14.33
CA GLY A 108 14.73 56.29 -14.29
C GLY A 108 15.82 56.51 -15.35
N ASN A 109 16.00 55.59 -16.31
CA ASN A 109 17.08 55.57 -17.31
C ASN A 109 18.51 55.51 -16.73
N ASP A 110 18.68 55.08 -15.48
CA ASP A 110 20.00 54.83 -14.87
C ASP A 110 20.37 53.34 -14.97
N HIS A 111 20.64 52.88 -16.19
CA HIS A 111 20.87 51.47 -16.48
C HIS A 111 22.13 50.90 -15.79
N GLY A 112 23.14 51.74 -15.55
CA GLY A 112 24.37 51.33 -14.87
C GLY A 112 24.10 50.91 -13.43
N LYS A 113 23.32 51.71 -12.68
CA LYS A 113 22.91 51.33 -11.31
C LYS A 113 21.87 50.21 -11.28
N ALA A 114 20.95 50.19 -12.25
CA ALA A 114 20.00 49.09 -12.36
C ALA A 114 20.72 47.74 -12.50
N TYR A 115 21.75 47.68 -13.35
CA TYR A 115 22.55 46.48 -13.54
C TYR A 115 23.35 46.10 -12.30
N SER A 116 23.96 47.06 -11.60
CA SER A 116 24.73 46.76 -10.39
C SER A 116 23.86 46.24 -9.24
N GLU A 117 22.66 46.78 -9.05
CA GLU A 117 21.70 46.23 -8.07
C GLU A 117 21.16 44.86 -8.50
N ALA A 118 20.92 44.63 -9.79
CA ALA A 118 20.54 43.31 -10.29
C ALA A 118 21.62 42.24 -10.01
N LEU A 119 22.90 42.58 -10.17
CA LEU A 119 23.99 41.67 -9.80
C LEU A 119 24.01 41.36 -8.30
N LYS A 120 23.79 42.36 -7.43
CA LYS A 120 23.67 42.13 -5.98
C LYS A 120 22.50 41.21 -5.64
N VAL A 121 21.36 41.37 -6.33
CA VAL A 121 20.22 40.45 -6.17
C VAL A 121 20.62 39.02 -6.53
N THR A 122 21.36 38.82 -7.63
CA THR A 122 21.82 37.47 -8.00
C THR A 122 22.79 36.86 -6.99
N SER A 123 23.71 37.64 -6.41
CA SER A 123 24.61 37.13 -5.36
C SER A 123 23.85 36.76 -4.09
N LEU A 124 22.90 37.60 -3.65
CA LEU A 124 22.05 37.30 -2.49
C LEU A 124 21.15 36.07 -2.75
N MET A 125 20.63 35.91 -3.97
CA MET A 125 19.89 34.70 -4.34
C MET A 125 20.77 33.44 -4.29
N SER A 126 22.04 33.53 -4.67
CA SER A 126 22.96 32.39 -4.55
C SER A 126 23.24 32.04 -3.09
N GLU A 127 23.43 33.04 -2.23
CA GLU A 127 23.56 32.86 -0.77
C GLU A 127 22.31 32.21 -0.16
N ARG A 128 21.11 32.65 -0.59
CA ARG A 128 19.84 32.03 -0.21
C ARG A 128 19.79 30.54 -0.53
N MET A 129 20.27 30.17 -1.71
CA MET A 129 20.24 28.78 -2.17
C MET A 129 21.22 27.92 -1.36
N LEU A 130 22.40 28.44 -1.02
CA LEU A 130 23.38 27.76 -0.16
C LEU A 130 22.83 27.53 1.26
N ASP A 131 22.26 28.56 1.91
CA ASP A 131 21.63 28.42 3.23
C ASP A 131 20.44 27.43 3.18
N ARG A 132 19.68 27.42 2.09
CA ARG A 132 18.62 26.43 1.88
C ARG A 132 19.16 25.01 1.73
N GLU A 133 20.24 24.83 0.98
CA GLU A 133 20.90 23.53 0.81
C GLU A 133 21.47 23.02 2.14
N GLU A 134 22.11 23.88 2.93
CA GLU A 134 22.61 23.55 4.26
C GLU A 134 21.48 23.09 5.19
N ARG A 135 20.36 23.84 5.25
CA ARG A 135 19.18 23.47 6.05
C ARG A 135 18.55 22.17 5.58
N MET A 136 18.50 21.93 4.28
CA MET A 136 17.99 20.68 3.70
C MET A 136 18.94 19.51 4.00
N GLY A 137 20.25 19.73 3.95
CA GLY A 137 21.28 18.77 4.36
C GLY A 137 21.11 18.37 5.83
N ALA A 138 21.05 19.35 6.73
CA ALA A 138 20.82 19.10 8.15
C ALA A 138 19.50 18.35 8.42
N ARG A 139 18.43 18.69 7.68
CA ARG A 139 17.16 17.97 7.77
C ARG A 139 17.29 16.53 7.28
N ASN A 140 17.95 16.30 6.15
CA ASN A 140 18.18 14.96 5.61
C ASN A 140 19.03 14.11 6.56
N ASP A 141 20.07 14.68 7.17
CA ASP A 141 20.90 14.00 8.16
C ASP A 141 20.07 13.58 9.38
N SER A 142 19.18 14.45 9.86
CA SER A 142 18.27 14.12 10.96
C SER A 142 17.29 13.00 10.60
N VAL A 143 16.82 12.95 9.35
CA VAL A 143 15.93 11.89 8.85
C VAL A 143 16.70 10.58 8.72
N MET A 144 17.90 10.60 8.17
CA MET A 144 18.77 9.42 8.06
C MET A 144 19.16 8.86 9.43
N ALA A 145 19.41 9.73 10.42
CA ALA A 145 19.65 9.32 11.79
C ALA A 145 18.45 8.56 12.38
N ARG A 146 17.22 9.07 12.19
CA ARG A 146 15.99 8.39 12.61
C ARG A 146 15.78 7.06 11.90
N LEU A 147 15.99 7.02 10.58
CA LEU A 147 15.88 5.77 9.81
C LEU A 147 16.89 4.71 10.28
N LYS A 148 18.11 5.13 10.65
CA LYS A 148 19.12 4.23 11.19
C LYS A 148 18.72 3.70 12.57
N GLU A 149 18.13 4.55 13.41
CA GLU A 149 17.59 4.12 14.70
C GLU A 149 16.45 3.11 14.52
N ASP A 150 15.48 3.40 13.64
CA ASP A 150 14.38 2.50 13.31
C ASP A 150 14.91 1.16 12.75
N HIS A 151 15.90 1.20 11.87
CA HIS A 151 16.55 -0.02 11.37
C HIS A 151 17.19 -0.83 12.49
N ASN A 152 17.90 -0.19 13.42
CA ASN A 152 18.49 -0.88 14.56
C ASN A 152 17.43 -1.49 15.50
N THR A 153 16.30 -0.81 15.70
CA THR A 153 15.19 -1.35 16.52
C THR A 153 14.54 -2.56 15.86
N THR A 154 14.31 -2.52 14.55
CA THR A 154 13.73 -3.66 13.79
C THR A 154 14.67 -4.85 13.77
N VAL A 155 15.96 -4.65 13.50
CA VAL A 155 16.98 -5.71 13.57
C VAL A 155 17.02 -6.35 14.97
N ARG A 156 16.94 -5.53 16.03
CA ARG A 156 16.90 -6.03 17.40
C ARG A 156 15.63 -6.83 17.71
N ALA A 157 14.48 -6.36 17.23
CA ALA A 157 13.20 -7.07 17.39
C ALA A 157 13.20 -8.41 16.66
N ASP A 158 13.76 -8.47 15.45
CA ASP A 158 13.88 -9.71 14.68
C ASP A 158 14.86 -10.70 15.33
N MET A 159 15.96 -10.22 15.90
CA MET A 159 16.88 -11.06 16.68
C MET A 159 16.17 -11.69 17.89
N ILE A 160 15.34 -10.93 18.62
CA ILE A 160 14.55 -11.47 19.74
C ILE A 160 13.58 -12.55 19.26
N ARG A 161 12.86 -12.31 18.17
CA ARG A 161 11.95 -13.30 17.57
C ARG A 161 12.67 -14.57 17.15
N GLN A 162 13.88 -14.46 16.58
CA GLN A 162 14.67 -15.63 16.20
C GLN A 162 15.09 -16.45 17.43
N MET A 163 15.48 -15.79 18.53
CA MET A 163 15.78 -16.48 19.78
C MET A 163 14.54 -17.20 20.34
N GLU A 164 13.38 -16.54 20.35
CA GLU A 164 12.12 -17.16 20.82
C GLU A 164 11.73 -18.38 19.97
N VAL A 165 11.87 -18.29 18.64
CA VAL A 165 11.60 -19.41 17.74
C VAL A 165 12.59 -20.56 17.98
N GLN A 166 13.88 -20.27 18.18
CA GLN A 166 14.87 -21.30 18.50
C GLN A 166 14.55 -21.99 19.82
N GLU A 167 14.20 -21.25 20.88
CA GLU A 167 13.78 -21.84 22.14
C GLU A 167 12.53 -22.72 21.99
N ALA A 168 11.54 -22.28 21.20
CA ALA A 168 10.35 -23.07 20.94
C ALA A 168 10.66 -24.38 20.21
N LEU A 169 11.56 -24.33 19.22
CA LEU A 169 12.03 -25.52 18.51
C LEU A 169 12.80 -26.48 19.42
N ASP A 170 13.64 -25.97 20.32
CA ASP A 170 14.38 -26.81 21.26
C ASP A 170 13.46 -27.47 22.29
N ARG A 171 12.42 -26.75 22.76
CA ARG A 171 11.36 -27.36 23.60
C ARG A 171 10.64 -28.48 22.86
N GLN A 172 10.30 -28.29 21.58
CA GLN A 172 9.68 -29.34 20.78
C GLN A 172 10.62 -30.54 20.58
N ARG A 173 11.91 -30.32 20.29
CA ARG A 173 12.90 -31.40 20.15
C ARG A 173 13.01 -32.25 21.41
N LEU A 174 12.97 -31.64 22.59
CA LEU A 174 12.99 -32.38 23.86
C LEU A 174 11.74 -33.26 24.03
N ILE A 175 10.57 -32.76 23.67
CA ILE A 175 9.32 -33.52 23.69
C ILE A 175 9.41 -34.69 22.69
N THR A 176 9.84 -34.44 21.45
CA THR A 176 9.97 -35.47 20.41
C THR A 176 10.97 -36.55 20.80
N LYS A 177 12.10 -36.21 21.42
CA LYS A 177 13.07 -37.18 21.94
C LYS A 177 12.45 -38.11 22.99
N ARG A 178 11.62 -37.58 23.89
CA ARG A 178 10.93 -38.40 24.91
C ARG A 178 9.94 -39.37 24.26
N TRP A 179 9.15 -38.91 23.30
CA TRP A 179 8.23 -39.77 22.56
C TRP A 179 8.95 -40.82 21.72
N MET A 180 10.09 -40.49 21.12
CA MET A 180 10.91 -41.43 20.37
C MET A 180 11.42 -42.58 21.27
N LEU A 181 11.86 -42.26 22.49
CA LEU A 181 12.27 -43.27 23.47
C LEU A 181 11.09 -44.18 23.86
N ILE A 182 9.91 -43.61 24.15
CA ILE A 182 8.70 -44.39 24.48
C ILE A 182 8.31 -45.30 23.31
N ALA A 183 8.24 -44.76 22.09
CA ALA A 183 7.90 -45.52 20.89
C ALA A 183 8.89 -46.67 20.64
N SER A 184 10.19 -46.42 20.83
CA SER A 184 11.22 -47.47 20.72
C SER A 184 11.02 -48.57 21.77
N GLY A 185 10.68 -48.22 23.02
CA GLY A 185 10.38 -49.18 24.07
C GLY A 185 9.16 -50.03 23.76
N VAL A 186 8.07 -49.43 23.28
CA VAL A 186 6.84 -50.14 22.87
C VAL A 186 7.14 -51.09 21.71
N PHE A 187 7.93 -50.67 20.72
CA PHE A 187 8.31 -51.50 19.58
C PHE A 187 9.11 -52.74 20.01
N VAL A 188 10.07 -52.59 20.94
CA VAL A 188 10.83 -53.72 21.49
C VAL A 188 9.90 -54.70 22.22
N VAL A 189 8.99 -54.22 23.08
CA VAL A 189 8.04 -55.08 23.80
C VAL A 189 7.10 -55.80 22.82
N ALA A 190 6.55 -55.09 21.83
CA ALA A 190 5.69 -55.68 20.80
C ALA A 190 6.42 -56.76 19.98
N SER A 191 7.69 -56.53 19.65
CA SER A 191 8.54 -57.49 18.93
C SER A 191 8.76 -58.77 19.75
N VAL A 192 9.00 -58.63 21.05
CA VAL A 192 9.13 -59.78 21.97
C VAL A 192 7.82 -60.56 22.08
N VAL A 193 6.68 -59.87 22.20
CA VAL A 193 5.36 -60.52 22.24
C VAL A 193 5.06 -61.25 20.93
N LEU A 194 5.34 -60.63 19.78
CA LEU A 194 5.18 -61.24 18.46
C LEU A 194 6.04 -62.51 18.34
N LEU A 195 7.30 -62.45 18.77
CA LEU A 195 8.21 -63.59 18.78
C LEU A 195 7.65 -64.74 19.63
N LEU A 196 7.14 -64.44 20.84
CA LEU A 196 6.51 -65.44 21.70
C LEU A 196 5.24 -66.03 21.08
N MET A 197 4.43 -65.20 20.41
CA MET A 197 3.25 -65.62 19.65
C MET A 197 3.63 -66.59 18.54
N LEU A 198 4.64 -66.25 17.73
CA LEU A 198 5.15 -67.11 16.64
C LEU A 198 5.67 -68.45 17.17
N VAL A 199 6.40 -68.46 18.29
CA VAL A 199 6.86 -69.70 18.94
C VAL A 199 5.68 -70.55 19.42
N ARG A 200 4.65 -69.93 20.02
CA ARG A 200 3.46 -70.67 20.47
C ARG A 200 2.63 -71.21 19.31
N VAL A 201 2.43 -70.42 18.25
CA VAL A 201 1.71 -70.86 17.04
C VAL A 201 2.47 -71.97 16.34
N GLY A 202 3.79 -71.88 16.23
CA GLY A 202 4.64 -72.96 15.69
C GLY A 202 4.43 -74.26 16.46
N LYS A 203 4.50 -74.23 17.80
CA LYS A 203 4.23 -75.42 18.64
C LYS A 203 2.82 -75.98 18.46
N ARG A 204 1.80 -75.14 18.28
CA ARG A 204 0.42 -75.59 18.01
C ARG A 204 0.29 -76.17 16.60
N ALA A 205 0.93 -75.56 15.61
CA ALA A 205 0.96 -76.06 14.24
C ALA A 205 1.67 -77.40 14.15
N ASP A 206 2.75 -77.62 14.91
CA ASP A 206 3.43 -78.91 14.99
C ASP A 206 2.53 -79.98 15.62
N ARG A 207 1.77 -79.65 16.67
CA ARG A 207 0.75 -80.56 17.23
C ARG A 207 -0.36 -80.86 16.22
N ALA A 208 -0.89 -79.84 15.55
CA ALA A 208 -1.90 -80.02 14.52
C ALA A 208 -1.38 -80.85 13.33
N ARG A 209 -0.09 -80.71 12.97
CA ARG A 209 0.56 -81.57 11.97
C ARG A 209 0.69 -83.01 12.46
N GLN A 210 0.99 -83.25 13.73
CA GLN A 210 1.01 -84.58 14.33
C GLN A 210 -0.40 -85.20 14.34
N GLU A 211 -1.43 -84.43 14.72
CA GLU A 211 -2.83 -84.85 14.70
C GLU A 211 -3.30 -85.14 13.27
N LEU A 212 -2.97 -84.29 12.30
CA LEU A 212 -3.26 -84.54 10.88
C LEU A 212 -2.50 -85.75 10.32
N ALA A 213 -1.27 -86.01 10.78
CA ALA A 213 -0.52 -87.20 10.40
C ALA A 213 -1.16 -88.48 10.98
N ALA A 214 -1.61 -88.44 12.24
CA ALA A 214 -2.36 -89.52 12.88
C ALA A 214 -3.70 -89.77 12.19
N LEU A 215 -4.49 -88.71 11.94
CA LEU A 215 -5.76 -88.79 11.21
C LEU A 215 -5.57 -89.29 9.78
N ARG A 216 -4.48 -88.91 9.09
CA ARG A 216 -4.16 -89.48 7.77
C ARG A 216 -3.85 -90.96 7.85
N ALA A 217 -3.14 -91.42 8.89
CA ALA A 217 -2.89 -92.84 9.11
C ALA A 217 -4.19 -93.62 9.39
N GLU A 218 -5.10 -93.04 10.18
CA GLU A 218 -6.43 -93.62 10.44
C GLU A 218 -7.31 -93.63 9.18
N VAL A 219 -7.30 -92.57 8.37
CA VAL A 219 -8.02 -92.51 7.09
C VAL A 219 -7.44 -93.51 6.09
N THR A 220 -6.12 -93.74 6.05
CA THR A 220 -5.55 -94.82 5.24
C THR A 220 -5.96 -96.20 5.74
N ALA A 221 -6.04 -96.41 7.05
CA ALA A 221 -6.52 -97.67 7.63
C ALA A 221 -8.02 -97.93 7.35
N LEU A 222 -8.85 -96.88 7.39
CA LEU A 222 -10.27 -96.94 7.01
C LEU A 222 -10.46 -97.09 5.49
N LYS A 223 -9.56 -96.55 4.67
CA LYS A 223 -9.60 -96.69 3.22
C LYS A 223 -9.27 -98.11 2.73
N ASP A 224 -8.51 -98.88 3.49
CA ASP A 224 -8.31 -100.33 3.25
C ASP A 224 -9.53 -101.17 3.66
N GLY A 225 -10.46 -100.58 4.41
CA GLY A 225 -11.73 -101.17 4.85
C GLY A 225 -12.94 -100.65 4.09
N GLY A 226 -13.04 -100.94 2.79
CA GLY A 226 -14.32 -100.92 2.07
C GLY A 226 -14.67 -99.62 1.33
N VAL A 227 -14.73 -99.77 0.01
CA VAL A 227 -15.25 -98.81 -0.97
C VAL A 227 -16.78 -98.76 -0.93
N VAL A 228 -17.39 -97.57 -0.80
CA VAL A 228 -18.72 -97.27 -1.37
C VAL A 228 -18.77 -95.82 -1.88
N GLN A 229 -19.05 -95.69 -3.17
CA GLN A 229 -19.39 -94.47 -3.92
C GLN A 229 -20.62 -93.74 -3.35
N GLY A 230 -20.63 -92.41 -3.46
CA GLY A 230 -21.83 -91.59 -3.26
C GLY A 230 -21.65 -90.18 -3.81
N ALA A 231 -22.18 -89.94 -5.00
CA ALA A 231 -22.27 -88.65 -5.68
C ALA A 231 -23.45 -87.81 -5.15
N GLY A 232 -23.36 -86.49 -5.33
CA GLY A 232 -24.53 -85.61 -5.44
C GLY A 232 -24.59 -84.45 -4.43
N GLY A 233 -24.80 -83.23 -4.94
CA GLY A 233 -25.32 -82.12 -4.15
C GLY A 233 -24.77 -80.74 -4.50
N THR A 234 -25.16 -80.18 -5.64
CA THR A 234 -25.29 -78.73 -5.82
C THR A 234 -26.49 -78.20 -5.03
N PRO A 235 -26.41 -76.98 -4.47
CA PRO A 235 -27.60 -76.13 -4.49
C PRO A 235 -27.30 -74.71 -5.00
N THR A 236 -28.10 -74.34 -6.00
CA THR A 236 -28.46 -72.98 -6.42
C THR A 236 -29.50 -72.42 -5.45
N ILE A 237 -29.62 -71.08 -5.36
CA ILE A 237 -30.72 -70.19 -4.87
C ILE A 237 -30.03 -68.99 -4.17
N ASP A 238 -30.38 -67.72 -4.32
CA ASP A 238 -31.15 -66.93 -5.29
C ASP A 238 -30.84 -65.45 -4.95
N THR A 239 -30.94 -64.60 -5.97
CA THR A 239 -31.56 -63.27 -5.95
C THR A 239 -31.17 -62.25 -4.86
N ILE A 240 -30.43 -61.20 -5.26
CA ILE A 240 -30.84 -59.77 -5.21
C ILE A 240 -29.95 -59.03 -6.23
N GLY A 241 -30.56 -58.42 -7.25
CA GLY A 241 -30.03 -57.22 -7.88
C GLY A 241 -30.96 -56.04 -7.57
N PRO A 242 -30.74 -54.85 -8.14
CA PRO A 242 -29.53 -54.07 -8.26
C PRO A 242 -29.56 -52.92 -7.23
N HIS A 243 -28.48 -52.63 -6.51
CA HIS A 243 -28.42 -51.38 -5.74
C HIS A 243 -27.78 -50.31 -6.63
N ASP A 244 -28.64 -49.43 -7.15
CA ASP A 244 -28.28 -48.08 -7.55
C ASP A 244 -27.31 -47.49 -6.53
N SER A 245 -26.14 -47.13 -6.99
CA SER A 245 -25.28 -46.14 -6.32
C SER A 245 -25.24 -44.92 -7.21
N ASP A 246 -26.42 -44.35 -7.42
CA ASP A 246 -26.62 -42.96 -7.81
C ASP A 246 -26.32 -42.11 -6.57
N GLU A 247 -25.04 -42.01 -6.20
CA GLU A 247 -24.57 -41.19 -5.08
C GLU A 247 -23.20 -40.58 -5.39
N LEU A 248 -23.12 -39.89 -6.52
CA LEU A 248 -22.05 -38.91 -6.79
C LEU A 248 -22.57 -37.71 -7.59
N ARG A 249 -23.84 -37.38 -7.37
CA ARG A 249 -24.51 -36.18 -7.89
C ARG A 249 -25.39 -35.53 -6.82
N ALA A 250 -24.78 -35.21 -5.68
CA ALA A 250 -25.37 -34.33 -4.67
C ALA A 250 -24.26 -33.56 -3.93
N SER A 251 -23.59 -32.65 -4.64
CA SER A 251 -22.92 -31.49 -4.04
C SER A 251 -22.90 -30.35 -5.05
N ALA A 252 -24.05 -30.13 -5.69
CA ALA A 252 -24.34 -28.88 -6.38
C ALA A 252 -24.83 -27.88 -5.32
N HIS A 253 -24.11 -26.77 -5.22
CA HIS A 253 -24.43 -25.57 -4.42
C HIS A 253 -24.33 -25.69 -2.90
N GLY A 254 -23.12 -25.46 -2.42
CA GLY A 254 -22.89 -25.07 -1.03
C GLY A 254 -21.44 -24.74 -0.83
N VAL A 255 -20.98 -23.58 -1.31
CA VAL A 255 -19.69 -23.05 -0.85
C VAL A 255 -19.75 -23.04 0.68
N ASP A 256 -18.77 -23.67 1.32
CA ASP A 256 -18.72 -23.83 2.77
C ASP A 256 -19.03 -22.50 3.46
N SER A 257 -20.03 -22.51 4.35
CA SER A 257 -20.47 -21.33 5.12
C SER A 257 -19.30 -20.60 5.79
N THR A 258 -18.26 -21.36 6.13
CA THR A 258 -17.00 -20.85 6.67
C THR A 258 -16.23 -19.99 5.66
N VAL A 259 -16.13 -20.45 4.41
CA VAL A 259 -15.48 -19.71 3.31
C VAL A 259 -16.25 -18.43 3.00
N TRP A 260 -17.59 -18.47 3.02
CA TRP A 260 -18.44 -17.30 2.92
C TRP A 260 -18.19 -16.27 4.03
N ALA A 261 -18.09 -16.71 5.28
CA ALA A 261 -17.83 -15.82 6.41
C ALA A 261 -16.43 -15.14 6.31
N PHE A 262 -15.41 -15.90 5.91
CA PHE A 262 -14.08 -15.35 5.67
C PHE A 262 -14.06 -14.37 4.50
N PHE A 263 -14.74 -14.70 3.40
CA PHE A 263 -14.86 -13.83 2.24
C PHE A 263 -15.55 -12.52 2.60
N ARG A 264 -16.70 -12.56 3.27
CA ARG A 264 -17.45 -11.36 3.70
C ARG A 264 -16.62 -10.43 4.59
N LYS A 265 -15.78 -11.01 5.46
CA LYS A 265 -14.91 -10.23 6.35
C LYS A 265 -13.73 -9.59 5.62
N ARG A 266 -13.11 -10.28 4.66
CA ARG A 266 -11.85 -9.83 4.02
C ARG A 266 -12.03 -9.14 2.68
N ALA A 267 -13.04 -9.51 1.90
CA ALA A 267 -13.22 -9.00 0.54
C ALA A 267 -13.40 -7.48 0.46
N PRO A 268 -14.16 -6.79 1.35
CA PRO A 268 -14.30 -5.33 1.27
C PRO A 268 -12.98 -4.57 1.50
N GLU A 269 -12.18 -5.01 2.47
CA GLU A 269 -10.86 -4.44 2.76
C GLU A 269 -9.90 -4.64 1.59
N ARG A 270 -9.94 -5.82 0.95
CA ARG A 270 -9.08 -6.12 -0.20
C ARG A 270 -9.53 -5.38 -1.45
N LEU A 271 -10.83 -5.21 -1.66
CA LEU A 271 -11.39 -4.44 -2.78
C LEU A 271 -11.01 -2.96 -2.68
N THR A 272 -11.14 -2.35 -1.51
CA THR A 272 -10.70 -0.96 -1.28
C THR A 272 -9.19 -0.81 -1.47
N THR A 273 -8.39 -1.78 -1.01
CA THR A 273 -6.94 -1.80 -1.24
C THR A 273 -6.59 -1.93 -2.73
N LEU A 274 -7.33 -2.76 -3.47
CA LEU A 274 -7.17 -2.93 -4.91
C LEU A 274 -7.44 -1.61 -5.66
N GLN A 275 -8.55 -0.96 -5.34
CA GLN A 275 -8.95 0.33 -5.92
C GLN A 275 -7.92 1.43 -5.62
N ALA A 276 -7.43 1.49 -4.37
CA ALA A 276 -6.39 2.45 -3.99
C ALA A 276 -5.06 2.18 -4.71
N ALA A 277 -4.66 0.92 -4.85
CA ALA A 277 -3.44 0.55 -5.58
C ALA A 277 -3.55 0.89 -7.07
N ARG A 278 -4.72 0.65 -7.67
CA ARG A 278 -5.03 1.02 -9.06
C ARG A 278 -4.98 2.54 -9.27
N ALA A 279 -5.60 3.32 -8.38
CA ALA A 279 -5.57 4.79 -8.45
C ALA A 279 -4.15 5.37 -8.33
N ALA A 280 -3.28 4.70 -7.57
CA ALA A 280 -1.88 5.07 -7.42
C ALA A 280 -0.97 4.56 -8.56
N GLY A 281 -1.47 3.71 -9.46
CA GLY A 281 -0.68 3.07 -10.50
C GLY A 281 0.32 2.02 -9.98
N ASP A 282 0.11 1.48 -8.78
CA ASP A 282 0.99 0.49 -8.14
C ASP A 282 0.66 -0.93 -8.59
N ILE A 283 1.26 -1.33 -9.71
CA ILE A 283 1.01 -2.61 -10.38
C ILE A 283 1.38 -3.80 -9.48
N ASP A 284 2.52 -3.73 -8.79
CA ASP A 284 2.99 -4.81 -7.91
C ASP A 284 2.01 -5.05 -6.77
N LYS A 285 1.46 -3.98 -6.20
CA LYS A 285 0.45 -4.07 -5.14
C LYS A 285 -0.87 -4.62 -5.67
N VAL A 286 -1.31 -4.24 -6.86
CA VAL A 286 -2.50 -4.83 -7.51
C VAL A 286 -2.32 -6.35 -7.66
N VAL A 287 -1.18 -6.79 -8.21
CA VAL A 287 -0.87 -8.22 -8.39
C VAL A 287 -0.87 -8.98 -7.07
N ARG A 288 -0.25 -8.44 -6.02
CA ARG A 288 -0.25 -9.04 -4.68
C ARG A 288 -1.68 -9.18 -4.12
N VAL A 289 -2.50 -8.15 -4.25
CA VAL A 289 -3.89 -8.17 -3.77
C VAL A 289 -4.70 -9.24 -4.50
N VAL A 290 -4.59 -9.30 -5.84
CA VAL A 290 -5.27 -10.33 -6.64
C VAL A 290 -4.80 -11.75 -6.26
N HIS A 291 -3.50 -11.95 -6.05
CA HIS A 291 -2.96 -13.23 -5.55
C HIS A 291 -3.54 -13.63 -4.19
N THR A 292 -3.73 -12.68 -3.27
CA THR A 292 -4.34 -12.97 -1.96
C THR A 292 -5.83 -13.29 -2.05
N LEU A 293 -6.54 -12.74 -3.04
CA LEU A 293 -7.96 -12.99 -3.26
C LEU A 293 -8.24 -14.28 -4.03
N LYS A 294 -7.35 -14.67 -4.94
CA LYS A 294 -7.52 -15.82 -5.85
C LYS A 294 -8.00 -17.11 -5.15
N PRO A 295 -7.42 -17.58 -4.02
CA PRO A 295 -7.85 -18.83 -3.40
C PRO A 295 -9.30 -18.80 -2.92
N MET A 296 -9.79 -17.64 -2.48
CA MET A 296 -11.18 -17.47 -2.05
C MET A 296 -12.11 -17.38 -3.25
N LEU A 297 -11.75 -16.61 -4.28
CA LEU A 297 -12.58 -16.43 -5.48
C LEU A 297 -12.76 -17.72 -6.28
N VAL A 298 -11.68 -18.49 -6.45
CA VAL A 298 -11.72 -19.78 -7.16
C VAL A 298 -12.60 -20.79 -6.44
N ALA A 299 -12.73 -20.70 -5.11
CA ALA A 299 -13.64 -21.56 -4.34
C ALA A 299 -15.13 -21.25 -4.59
N PHE A 300 -15.47 -20.05 -5.07
CA PHE A 300 -16.85 -19.69 -5.46
C PHE A 300 -17.14 -20.05 -6.92
N ASP A 301 -16.24 -19.67 -7.82
CA ASP A 301 -16.38 -19.92 -9.26
C ASP A 301 -14.99 -20.16 -9.88
N THR A 302 -14.64 -21.44 -9.98
CA THR A 302 -13.36 -21.86 -10.54
C THR A 302 -13.26 -21.54 -12.03
N GLU A 303 -14.36 -21.63 -12.78
CA GLU A 303 -14.36 -21.43 -14.22
C GLU A 303 -14.12 -19.97 -14.59
N HIS A 304 -14.79 -19.05 -13.89
CA HIS A 304 -14.65 -17.63 -14.14
C HIS A 304 -13.34 -17.06 -13.57
N PHE A 305 -13.09 -17.25 -12.27
CA PHE A 305 -11.93 -16.63 -11.60
C PHE A 305 -10.62 -17.38 -11.85
N GLY A 306 -10.69 -18.67 -12.21
CA GLY A 306 -9.52 -19.46 -12.61
C GLY A 306 -8.85 -18.95 -13.87
N VAL A 307 -9.60 -18.30 -14.77
CA VAL A 307 -9.06 -17.67 -15.99
C VAL A 307 -8.74 -16.18 -15.77
N LEU A 308 -9.63 -15.45 -15.08
CA LEU A 308 -9.51 -14.02 -14.90
C LEU A 308 -8.30 -13.63 -14.01
N CYS A 309 -8.10 -14.31 -12.88
CA CYS A 309 -7.02 -13.95 -11.95
C CYS A 309 -5.62 -14.14 -12.57
N PRO A 310 -5.29 -15.27 -13.22
CA PRO A 310 -4.01 -15.42 -13.90
C PRO A 310 -3.76 -14.37 -14.98
N ARG A 311 -4.79 -14.00 -15.76
CA ARG A 311 -4.67 -12.99 -16.83
C ARG A 311 -4.26 -11.62 -16.30
N ILE A 312 -4.73 -11.26 -15.10
CA ILE A 312 -4.36 -10.01 -14.42
C ILE A 312 -2.96 -10.08 -13.80
N THR A 313 -2.54 -11.26 -13.31
CA THR A 313 -1.26 -11.47 -12.63
C THR A 313 -0.12 -11.92 -13.56
N ASP A 314 -0.39 -12.12 -14.85
CA ASP A 314 0.60 -12.64 -15.80
C ASP A 314 1.75 -11.64 -16.02
N VAL A 315 2.92 -12.17 -16.36
CA VAL A 315 4.13 -11.37 -16.57
C VAL A 315 3.93 -10.49 -17.79
N GLY A 316 3.90 -9.17 -17.58
CA GLY A 316 3.68 -8.20 -18.66
C GLY A 316 2.21 -7.93 -18.99
N ALA A 317 1.25 -8.45 -18.22
CA ALA A 317 -0.18 -8.16 -18.43
C ALA A 317 -0.50 -6.65 -18.42
N HIS A 318 0.23 -5.87 -17.63
CA HIS A 318 0.09 -4.41 -17.52
C HIS A 318 0.58 -3.64 -18.75
N LEU A 319 1.33 -4.27 -19.67
CA LEU A 319 1.82 -3.63 -20.89
C LEU A 319 0.66 -3.25 -21.83
N ASP A 320 -0.43 -4.02 -21.81
CA ASP A 320 -1.70 -3.65 -22.43
C ASP A 320 -2.64 -3.07 -21.37
N GLN A 321 -2.42 -1.79 -21.04
CA GLN A 321 -3.13 -1.11 -19.97
C GLN A 321 -4.66 -1.05 -20.18
N SER A 322 -5.12 -1.04 -21.44
CA SER A 322 -6.55 -1.03 -21.76
C SER A 322 -7.20 -2.35 -21.36
N ARG A 323 -6.62 -3.47 -21.80
CA ARG A 323 -7.10 -4.80 -21.46
C ARG A 323 -6.97 -5.11 -19.98
N TRP A 324 -5.85 -4.73 -19.36
CA TRP A 324 -5.62 -4.96 -17.94
C TRP A 324 -6.64 -4.21 -17.06
N ASN A 325 -6.97 -2.96 -17.42
CA ASN A 325 -8.03 -2.22 -16.74
C ASN A 325 -9.41 -2.86 -16.92
N ALA A 326 -9.75 -3.33 -18.12
CA ALA A 326 -11.02 -4.01 -18.36
C ALA A 326 -11.16 -5.32 -17.55
N ASP A 327 -10.06 -6.05 -17.40
CA ASP A 327 -10.01 -7.27 -16.58
C ASP A 327 -10.17 -6.95 -15.09
N LEU A 328 -9.54 -5.88 -14.60
CA LEU A 328 -9.73 -5.39 -13.23
C LEU A 328 -11.16 -4.91 -12.99
N ASP A 329 -11.77 -4.18 -13.93
CA ASP A 329 -13.17 -3.75 -13.82
C ASP A 329 -14.12 -4.96 -13.75
N THR A 330 -13.85 -5.98 -14.55
CA THR A 330 -14.62 -7.24 -14.53
C THR A 330 -14.47 -7.95 -13.17
N LEU A 331 -13.26 -8.00 -12.63
CA LEU A 331 -12.98 -8.59 -11.31
C LEU A 331 -13.69 -7.81 -10.18
N GLU A 332 -13.58 -6.48 -10.18
CA GLU A 332 -14.21 -5.62 -9.17
C GLU A 332 -15.75 -5.77 -9.19
N LYS A 333 -16.34 -5.80 -10.38
CA LYS A 333 -17.79 -6.00 -10.55
C LYS A 333 -18.24 -7.36 -10.03
N ALA A 334 -17.53 -8.44 -10.39
CA ALA A 334 -17.87 -9.79 -9.95
C ALA A 334 -17.76 -9.96 -8.43
N ILE A 335 -16.75 -9.34 -7.79
CA ILE A 335 -16.63 -9.31 -6.33
C ILE A 335 -17.79 -8.53 -5.70
N GLY A 336 -18.19 -7.40 -6.30
CA GLY A 336 -19.34 -6.61 -5.86
C GLY A 336 -20.64 -7.40 -5.92
N GLU A 337 -20.88 -8.16 -6.99
CA GLU A 337 -22.05 -9.04 -7.15
C GLU A 337 -22.07 -10.18 -6.11
N LEU A 338 -20.90 -10.79 -5.82
CA LEU A 338 -20.77 -11.80 -4.76
C LEU A 338 -21.03 -11.23 -3.36
N LEU A 339 -20.63 -9.99 -3.11
CA LEU A 339 -20.90 -9.32 -1.83
C LEU A 339 -22.38 -8.92 -1.69
N GLY A 340 -23.04 -8.53 -2.80
CA GLY A 340 -24.45 -8.14 -2.82
C GLY A 340 -25.43 -9.32 -2.81
N SER A 341 -25.01 -10.50 -3.28
CA SER A 341 -25.83 -11.72 -3.23
C SER A 341 -25.83 -12.42 -1.86
N ALA A 342 -24.95 -11.99 -0.95
CA ALA A 342 -24.80 -12.55 0.40
C ALA A 342 -25.43 -11.71 1.52
N SER A 343 -26.16 -10.64 1.16
CA SER A 343 -26.92 -9.77 2.07
C SER A 343 -28.39 -10.16 2.12
#